data_AF-A0A7I0JJM7-F1
#
_entry.id   AF-A0A7I0JJM7-F1
#
_cell.length_a   1.000
_cell.length_b   1.000
_cell.length_c   1.000
_cell.angle_alpha   90.00
_cell.angle_beta   90.00
_cell.angle_gamma   90.00
#
_symmetry.space_group_name_H-M   'P 1'
#
loop_
_entity.id
_entity.type
_entity.pdbx_description
1 polymer ?
#
loop_
_entity_poly.entity_id
_entity_poly.type
_entity_poly.pdbx_seq_one_letter_code
_entity_poly.pdbx_strand_id
1 'polypeptide(L)'
;MLTDAGMLPSGSPGKSPELTPQDVATLMLGVAVDVPLRAVADTVSEYRALRREGVPVGAPASISVSAGEALDIIAEISATGSLDARALVAKTILSVVGSWPEIVLTDTIDVRRFSGGTPGYWQAYGHRKSVEINLGAFAAVIAELFSGDQQ
;
A
#
# COMPACT_ATOMS: atom_id res chain seq x y z
N MET A 1 -17.95 -1.39 -2.95
CA MET A 1 -16.69 -2.03 -3.42
C MET A 1 -15.66 -0.93 -3.74
N LEU A 2 -14.40 -1.27 -4.07
CA LEU A 2 -13.37 -0.24 -4.36
C LEU A 2 -13.74 0.69 -5.53
N THR A 3 -14.37 0.15 -6.57
CA THR A 3 -14.89 0.93 -7.71
C THR A 3 -16.04 1.86 -7.31
N ASP A 4 -17.01 1.36 -6.53
CA ASP A 4 -18.16 2.17 -6.08
C ASP A 4 -17.73 3.31 -5.16
N ALA A 5 -16.64 3.12 -4.43
CA ALA A 5 -16.03 4.13 -3.55
C ALA A 5 -15.11 5.11 -4.30
N GLY A 6 -14.96 4.96 -5.62
CA GLY A 6 -14.08 5.80 -6.43
C GLY A 6 -12.59 5.59 -6.16
N MET A 7 -12.21 4.52 -5.46
CA MET A 7 -10.81 4.18 -5.16
C MET A 7 -10.11 3.45 -6.31
N LEU A 8 -10.89 2.84 -7.21
CA LEU A 8 -10.41 2.31 -8.47
C LEU A 8 -11.30 2.86 -9.60
N PRO A 9 -10.73 3.16 -10.78
CA PRO A 9 -11.49 3.64 -11.90
C PRO A 9 -12.50 2.60 -12.35
N SER A 10 -13.71 3.06 -12.66
CA SER A 10 -14.75 2.23 -13.26
C SER A 10 -14.56 2.18 -14.77
N GLY A 11 -14.71 0.99 -15.36
CA GLY A 11 -14.82 0.88 -16.82
C GLY A 11 -16.14 1.45 -17.33
N SER A 12 -16.28 1.56 -18.65
CA SER A 12 -17.54 1.90 -19.30
C SER A 12 -18.02 0.74 -20.18
N PRO A 13 -19.28 0.71 -20.63
CA PRO A 13 -19.77 -0.37 -21.49
C PRO A 13 -18.86 -0.55 -22.72
N GLY A 14 -18.23 -1.73 -22.83
CA GLY A 14 -17.30 -2.06 -23.93
C GLY A 14 -15.88 -1.49 -23.78
N LYS A 15 -15.54 -0.81 -22.68
CA LYS A 15 -14.19 -0.29 -22.42
C LYS A 15 -13.71 -0.66 -21.01
N SER A 16 -12.61 -1.38 -20.93
CA SER A 16 -11.93 -1.66 -19.66
C SER A 16 -11.48 -0.36 -18.97
N PRO A 17 -11.42 -0.33 -17.63
CA PRO A 17 -10.86 0.81 -16.90
C PRO A 17 -9.38 1.00 -17.26
N GLU A 18 -8.97 2.25 -17.37
CA GLU A 18 -7.56 2.64 -17.48
C GLU A 18 -6.99 2.70 -16.06
N LEU A 19 -6.03 1.83 -15.76
CA LEU A 19 -5.41 1.73 -14.44
C LEU A 19 -4.10 2.50 -14.41
N THR A 20 -3.76 3.02 -13.24
CA THR A 20 -2.45 3.58 -12.90
C THR A 20 -1.66 2.60 -12.01
N PRO A 21 -0.34 2.79 -11.85
CA PRO A 21 0.44 2.04 -10.86
C PRO A 21 -0.15 2.13 -9.43
N GLN A 22 -0.68 3.30 -9.05
CA GLN A 22 -1.29 3.54 -7.76
C GLN A 22 -2.61 2.77 -7.57
N ASP A 23 -3.37 2.55 -8.65
CA ASP A 23 -4.56 1.69 -8.63
C ASP A 23 -4.18 0.23 -8.32
N VAL A 24 -3.07 -0.26 -8.89
CA VAL A 24 -2.55 -1.60 -8.60
C VAL A 24 -2.13 -1.71 -7.13
N ALA A 25 -1.46 -0.68 -6.59
CA ALA A 25 -1.11 -0.65 -5.16
C ALA A 25 -2.34 -0.69 -4.26
N THR A 26 -3.38 0.07 -4.61
CA THR A 26 -4.66 0.10 -3.88
C THR A 26 -5.38 -1.23 -3.94
N LEU A 27 -5.40 -1.89 -5.10
CA LEU A 27 -5.97 -3.22 -5.26
C LEU A 27 -5.21 -4.26 -4.41
N MET A 28 -3.88 -4.26 -4.47
CA MET A 28 -3.03 -5.17 -3.69
C MET A 28 -3.23 -5.00 -2.18
N LEU A 29 -3.34 -3.75 -1.71
CA LEU A 29 -3.70 -3.47 -0.31
C LEU A 29 -5.09 -4.02 0.03
N GLY A 30 -6.09 -3.79 -0.84
CA GLY A 30 -7.45 -4.30 -0.66
C GLY A 30 -7.54 -5.83 -0.56
N VAL A 31 -6.68 -6.55 -1.29
CA VAL A 31 -6.55 -8.00 -1.17
C VAL A 31 -5.86 -8.40 0.14
N ALA A 32 -4.81 -7.66 0.52
CA ALA A 32 -3.98 -8.00 1.68
C ALA A 32 -4.64 -7.75 3.04
N VAL A 33 -5.61 -6.83 3.13
CA VAL A 33 -6.33 -6.55 4.40
C VAL A 33 -7.28 -7.67 4.84
N ASP A 34 -7.60 -8.63 3.96
CA ASP A 34 -8.38 -9.84 4.27
C ASP A 34 -9.72 -9.55 4.99
N VAL A 35 -10.46 -8.55 4.51
CA VAL A 35 -11.79 -8.19 5.02
C VAL A 35 -12.90 -8.53 4.02
N PRO A 36 -14.17 -8.68 4.45
CA PRO A 36 -15.28 -8.87 3.53
C PRO A 36 -15.39 -7.75 2.49
N LEU A 37 -15.79 -8.08 1.25
CA LEU A 37 -15.92 -7.11 0.14
C LEU A 37 -16.75 -5.87 0.45
N ARG A 38 -17.73 -5.98 1.36
CA ARG A 38 -18.56 -4.84 1.80
C ARG A 38 -17.79 -3.81 2.66
N ALA A 39 -16.71 -4.22 3.31
CA ALA A 39 -15.89 -3.40 4.21
C ALA A 39 -14.56 -2.96 3.58
N VAL A 40 -14.15 -3.57 2.46
CA VAL A 40 -12.82 -3.37 1.88
C VAL A 40 -12.49 -1.91 1.56
N ALA A 41 -13.47 -1.13 1.09
CA ALA A 41 -13.23 0.28 0.76
C ALA A 41 -12.91 1.10 2.03
N ASP A 42 -13.72 0.97 3.08
CA ASP A 42 -13.50 1.66 4.34
C ASP A 42 -12.18 1.24 4.98
N THR A 43 -11.88 -0.07 4.97
CA THR A 43 -10.61 -0.60 5.50
C THR A 43 -9.41 -0.12 4.70
N VAL A 44 -9.47 -0.11 3.36
CA VAL A 44 -8.38 0.44 2.53
C VAL A 44 -8.19 1.93 2.81
N SER A 45 -9.27 2.70 2.97
CA SER A 45 -9.19 4.11 3.35
C SER A 45 -8.45 4.29 4.68
N GLU A 46 -8.81 3.49 5.68
CA GLU A 46 -8.19 3.51 7.00
C GLU A 46 -6.70 3.15 6.93
N TYR A 47 -6.35 2.10 6.20
CA TYR A 47 -4.96 1.65 6.07
C TYR A 47 -4.11 2.67 5.32
N ARG A 48 -4.64 3.29 4.26
CA ARG A 48 -3.94 4.35 3.52
C ARG A 48 -3.73 5.59 4.38
N ALA A 49 -4.64 5.87 5.31
CA ALA A 49 -4.54 7.00 6.24
C ALA A 49 -3.60 6.75 7.43
N LEU A 50 -3.04 5.54 7.59
CA LEU A 50 -2.15 5.24 8.70
C LEU A 50 -0.93 6.16 8.68
N ARG A 51 -0.58 6.66 9.86
CA ARG A 51 0.58 7.54 10.03
C ARG A 51 1.80 6.73 10.39
N ARG A 52 2.97 7.21 9.94
CA ARG A 52 4.26 6.70 10.41
C ARG A 52 4.34 6.75 11.93
N GLU A 53 4.76 5.63 12.52
CA GLU A 53 5.00 5.51 13.96
C GLU A 53 6.03 6.56 14.42
N GLY A 54 5.78 7.15 15.59
CA GLY A 54 6.61 8.23 16.14
C GLY A 54 6.30 9.63 15.61
N VAL A 55 5.44 9.77 14.58
CA VAL A 55 5.02 11.10 14.10
C VAL A 55 3.77 11.58 14.88
N PRO A 56 3.84 12.74 15.57
CA PRO A 56 2.72 13.21 16.38
C PRO A 56 1.54 13.68 15.52
N VAL A 57 0.35 13.75 16.12
CA VAL A 57 -0.83 14.34 15.49
C VAL A 57 -0.56 15.83 15.26
N GLY A 58 -0.83 16.33 14.05
CA GLY A 58 -0.60 17.74 13.70
C GLY A 58 0.86 18.07 13.38
N ALA A 59 1.71 17.05 13.17
CA ALA A 59 3.06 17.26 12.65
C ALA A 59 3.04 17.99 11.28
N PRO A 60 4.09 18.76 10.94
CA PRO A 60 4.21 19.37 9.63
C PRO A 60 4.13 18.35 8.49
N ALA A 61 3.60 18.76 7.34
CA ALA A 61 3.42 17.89 6.17
C ALA A 61 4.75 17.23 5.72
N SER A 62 5.88 17.92 5.87
CA SER A 62 7.21 17.42 5.50
C SER A 62 7.64 16.14 6.21
N ILE A 63 7.04 15.82 7.36
CA ILE A 63 7.33 14.61 8.15
C ILE A 63 6.10 13.72 8.35
N SER A 64 4.96 14.08 7.76
CA SER A 64 3.65 13.44 8.00
C SER A 64 3.22 12.51 6.88
N VAL A 65 4.17 11.83 6.25
CA VAL A 65 3.90 10.87 5.17
C VAL A 65 3.01 9.75 5.71
N SER A 66 1.87 9.55 5.05
CA SER A 66 0.92 8.47 5.28
C SER A 66 1.37 7.16 4.62
N ALA A 67 0.77 6.04 5.04
CA ALA A 67 1.02 4.76 4.41
C ALA A 67 0.58 4.76 2.94
N GLY A 68 -0.53 5.41 2.61
CA GLY A 68 -1.02 5.56 1.24
C GLY A 68 -0.02 6.28 0.35
N GLU A 69 0.50 7.43 0.80
CA GLU A 69 1.54 8.17 0.05
C GLU A 69 2.81 7.34 -0.13
N ALA A 70 3.23 6.60 0.91
CA ALA A 70 4.39 5.71 0.79
C ALA A 70 4.18 4.60 -0.25
N LEU A 71 2.98 4.00 -0.30
CA LEU A 71 2.62 2.99 -1.30
C LEU A 71 2.55 3.57 -2.71
N ASP A 72 2.03 4.80 -2.86
CA ASP A 72 1.95 5.47 -4.16
C ASP A 72 3.34 5.78 -4.72
N ILE A 73 4.26 6.23 -3.86
CA ILE A 73 5.67 6.45 -4.23
C ILE A 73 6.32 5.13 -4.67
N ILE A 74 6.07 4.03 -3.95
CA ILE A 74 6.61 2.72 -4.30
C ILE A 74 6.07 2.24 -5.66
N ALA A 75 4.78 2.43 -5.91
CA ALA A 75 4.15 2.09 -7.18
C ALA A 75 4.71 2.92 -8.34
N GLU A 76 4.89 4.23 -8.13
CA GLU A 76 5.48 5.12 -9.12
C GLU A 76 6.92 4.73 -9.44
N ILE A 77 7.76 4.52 -8.42
CA ILE A 77 9.15 4.06 -8.62
C ILE A 77 9.19 2.74 -9.38
N SER A 78 8.25 1.82 -9.09
CA SER A 78 8.16 0.53 -9.78
C SER A 78 7.87 0.67 -11.27
N ALA A 79 7.04 1.64 -11.65
CA ALA A 79 6.69 1.90 -13.04
C ALA A 79 7.77 2.71 -13.79
N THR A 80 8.18 3.85 -13.23
CA THR A 80 8.93 4.89 -13.95
C THR A 80 10.32 5.16 -13.37
N GLY A 81 10.63 4.61 -12.19
CA GLY A 81 11.89 4.88 -11.50
C GLY A 81 13.13 4.38 -12.25
N SER A 82 14.29 4.90 -11.87
CA SER A 82 15.58 4.39 -12.36
C SER A 82 15.79 2.92 -11.96
N LEU A 83 16.73 2.23 -12.63
CA LEU A 83 17.07 0.84 -12.28
C LEU A 83 17.50 0.73 -10.81
N ASP A 84 18.27 1.69 -10.31
CA ASP A 84 18.72 1.72 -8.91
C ASP A 84 17.53 1.92 -7.94
N ALA A 85 16.60 2.82 -8.26
CA ALA A 85 15.43 3.05 -7.43
C ALA A 85 14.51 1.81 -7.38
N ARG A 86 14.29 1.14 -8.52
CA ARG A 86 13.56 -0.13 -8.58
C ARG A 86 14.27 -1.24 -7.80
N ALA A 87 15.59 -1.31 -7.87
CA ALA A 87 16.37 -2.29 -7.12
C ALA A 87 16.28 -2.08 -5.60
N LEU A 88 16.10 -0.83 -5.13
CA LEU A 88 15.83 -0.54 -3.72
C LEU A 88 14.41 -0.98 -3.30
N VAL A 89 13.40 -0.67 -4.12
CA VAL A 89 12.03 -1.17 -3.90
C VAL A 89 12.01 -2.69 -3.83
N ALA A 90 12.70 -3.37 -4.75
CA ALA A 90 12.72 -4.83 -4.82
C ALA A 90 13.31 -5.52 -3.58
N LYS A 91 14.11 -4.81 -2.77
CA LYS A 91 14.68 -5.30 -1.51
C LYS A 91 13.76 -5.11 -0.31
N THR A 92 12.60 -4.48 -0.50
CA THR A 92 11.65 -4.17 0.57
C THR A 92 10.58 -5.26 0.67
N ILE A 93 10.19 -5.60 1.90
CA ILE A 93 9.04 -6.43 2.22
C ILE A 93 7.94 -5.55 2.78
N LEU A 94 6.75 -5.63 2.20
CA LEU A 94 5.54 -4.99 2.71
C LEU A 94 4.76 -6.02 3.54
N SER A 95 4.57 -5.74 4.83
CA SER A 95 3.68 -6.53 5.69
C SER A 95 2.41 -5.74 5.99
N VAL A 96 1.25 -6.28 5.61
CA VAL A 96 -0.07 -5.76 5.95
C VAL A 96 -0.62 -6.60 7.08
N VAL A 97 -0.82 -6.02 8.25
CA VAL A 97 -1.40 -6.73 9.40
C VAL A 97 -2.92 -6.71 9.27
N GLY A 98 -3.58 -7.86 9.39
CA GLY A 98 -5.06 -7.93 9.34
C GLY A 98 -5.71 -7.93 10.72
N SER A 99 -4.95 -8.19 11.79
CA SER A 99 -5.48 -8.22 13.17
C SER A 99 -5.68 -6.84 13.79
N TRP A 100 -5.02 -5.81 13.27
CA TRP A 100 -5.21 -4.40 13.61
C TRP A 100 -4.61 -3.51 12.50
N PRO A 101 -5.01 -2.23 12.41
CA PRO A 101 -4.49 -1.30 11.41
C PRO A 101 -2.98 -1.04 11.56
N GLU A 102 -2.17 -1.77 10.80
CA GLU A 102 -0.72 -1.64 10.72
C GLU A 102 -0.18 -2.06 9.35
N ILE A 103 0.72 -1.24 8.82
CA ILE A 103 1.57 -1.54 7.66
C ILE A 103 3.03 -1.42 8.08
N VAL A 104 3.86 -2.37 7.65
CA VAL A 104 5.31 -2.34 7.87
C VAL A 104 6.02 -2.46 6.53
N LEU A 105 6.95 -1.56 6.26
CA LEU A 105 7.91 -1.65 5.16
C LEU A 105 9.27 -1.97 5.77
N THR A 106 9.79 -3.16 5.50
CA THR A 106 11.11 -3.60 5.96
C THR A 106 12.04 -3.65 4.78
N ASP A 107 13.09 -2.84 4.79
CA ASP A 107 14.20 -2.94 3.83
C ASP A 107 15.47 -3.45 4.53
N THR A 108 16.61 -3.46 3.84
CA THR A 108 17.86 -3.99 4.37
C THR A 108 18.46 -3.19 5.52
N ILE A 109 18.05 -1.93 5.71
CA ILE A 109 18.67 -0.98 6.63
C ILE A 109 17.66 -0.26 7.54
N ASP A 110 16.38 -0.24 7.18
CA ASP A 110 15.31 0.49 7.88
C ASP A 110 14.02 -0.34 7.97
N VAL A 111 13.24 -0.05 9.01
CA VAL A 111 11.88 -0.56 9.22
C VAL A 111 10.96 0.62 9.43
N ARG A 112 10.07 0.85 8.46
CA ARG A 112 9.07 1.92 8.52
C ARG A 112 7.72 1.33 8.87
N ARG A 113 7.25 1.60 10.09
CA ARG A 113 5.92 1.20 10.56
C ARG A 113 4.93 2.34 10.42
N PHE A 114 3.72 2.02 9.96
CA PHE A 114 2.56 2.90 9.94
C PHE A 114 1.47 2.24 10.77
N SER A 115 0.94 2.93 11.77
CA SER A 115 -0.04 2.33 12.70
C SER A 115 -0.97 3.37 13.32
N GLY A 116 -2.15 2.90 13.74
CA GLY A 116 -3.19 3.72 14.37
C GLY A 116 -2.94 4.08 15.85
N GLY A 117 -1.72 3.94 16.37
CA GLY A 117 -1.32 4.58 17.64
C GLY A 117 -1.95 4.07 18.94
N THR A 118 -2.36 2.80 19.05
CA THR A 118 -2.80 2.24 20.35
C THR A 118 -1.75 1.30 20.93
N PRO A 119 -1.03 1.70 22.00
CA PRO A 119 -0.26 0.77 22.81
C PRO A 119 -1.21 -0.31 23.36
N GLY A 120 -0.95 -1.59 23.06
CA GLY A 120 -1.75 -2.71 23.60
C GLY A 120 -2.50 -3.57 22.58
N TYR A 121 -2.29 -3.39 21.27
CA TYR A 121 -2.94 -4.26 20.26
C TYR A 121 -2.72 -5.75 20.51
N TRP A 122 -1.55 -6.16 21.00
CA TRP A 122 -1.29 -7.56 21.36
C TRP A 122 -2.19 -8.08 22.49
N GLN A 123 -2.52 -7.23 23.47
CA GLN A 123 -3.38 -7.60 24.60
C GLN A 123 -4.87 -7.64 24.19
N ALA A 124 -5.28 -6.76 23.26
CA ALA A 124 -6.68 -6.64 22.86
C ALA A 124 -7.09 -7.54 21.68
N TYR A 125 -6.17 -7.81 20.74
CA TYR A 125 -6.45 -8.51 19.47
C TYR A 125 -5.74 -9.85 19.34
N GLY A 126 -4.97 -10.26 20.36
CA GLY A 126 -4.28 -11.55 20.40
C GLY A 126 -3.14 -11.63 19.38
N HIS A 127 -3.08 -12.73 18.63
CA HIS A 127 -1.97 -13.00 17.71
C HIS A 127 -1.97 -12.08 16.49
N ARG A 128 -0.81 -11.50 16.20
CA ARG A 128 -0.55 -10.75 14.96
C ARG A 128 -0.70 -11.68 13.76
N LYS A 129 -1.62 -11.35 12.85
CA LYS A 129 -1.74 -12.00 11.53
C LYS A 129 -1.40 -10.98 10.46
N SER A 130 -0.53 -11.35 9.53
CA SER A 130 -0.13 -10.46 8.43
C SER A 130 0.03 -11.18 7.11
N VAL A 131 -0.27 -10.47 6.03
CA VAL A 131 0.07 -10.83 4.65
C VAL A 131 1.38 -10.12 4.30
N GLU A 132 2.34 -10.87 3.77
CA GLU A 132 3.60 -10.33 3.29
C GLU A 132 3.62 -10.28 1.76
N ILE A 133 4.00 -9.13 1.22
CA ILE A 133 4.16 -8.88 -0.19
C ILE A 133 5.63 -8.57 -0.44
N ASN A 134 6.27 -9.41 -1.26
CA ASN A 134 7.62 -9.12 -1.76
C ASN A 134 7.54 -7.97 -2.76
N LEU A 135 8.18 -6.83 -2.47
CA LEU A 135 8.06 -5.67 -3.35
C LEU A 135 8.89 -5.79 -4.64
N GLY A 136 9.77 -6.78 -4.76
CA GLY A 136 10.39 -7.15 -6.03
C GLY A 136 9.39 -7.78 -7.01
N ALA A 137 8.55 -8.69 -6.52
CA ALA A 137 7.46 -9.25 -7.32
C ALA A 137 6.42 -8.18 -7.68
N PHE A 138 6.05 -7.34 -6.71
CA PHE A 138 5.18 -6.18 -6.95
C PHE A 138 5.73 -5.26 -8.04
N ALA A 139 7.02 -4.90 -7.94
CA ALA A 139 7.65 -4.01 -8.91
C ALA A 139 7.73 -4.63 -10.31
N ALA A 140 7.98 -5.94 -10.41
CA ALA A 140 7.98 -6.66 -11.67
C ALA A 140 6.60 -6.63 -12.34
N VAL A 141 5.52 -6.88 -11.58
CA VAL A 141 4.14 -6.82 -12.10
C VAL A 141 3.80 -5.42 -12.61
N ILE A 142 4.10 -4.38 -11.83
CA ILE A 142 3.85 -3.00 -12.26
C ILE A 142 4.67 -2.66 -13.51
N ALA A 143 5.94 -3.03 -13.54
CA ALA A 143 6.77 -2.78 -14.72
C ALA A 143 6.20 -3.51 -15.95
N GLU A 144 5.76 -4.76 -15.83
CA GLU A 144 5.15 -5.51 -16.93
C GLU A 144 3.87 -4.84 -17.45
N LEU A 145 3.01 -4.39 -16.53
CA LEU A 145 1.73 -3.76 -16.87
C LEU A 145 1.89 -2.38 -17.53
N PHE A 146 2.94 -1.62 -17.20
CA PHE A 146 3.04 -0.21 -17.57
C PHE A 146 4.30 0.18 -18.36
N SER A 147 5.25 -0.72 -18.61
CA SER A 147 6.44 -0.43 -19.44
C SER A 147 6.16 -0.46 -20.95
N GLY A 148 4.91 -0.71 -21.37
CA GLY A 148 4.51 -0.94 -22.76
C GLY A 148 4.07 0.29 -23.58
N ASP A 149 3.87 1.46 -22.97
CA ASP A 149 3.38 2.66 -23.67
C ASP A 149 4.51 3.59 -24.19
N GLN A 150 5.68 3.02 -24.45
CA GLN A 150 6.85 3.69 -25.03
C GLN A 150 7.35 2.92 -26.27
N GLN A 151 6.45 2.66 -27.23
CA GLN A 151 6.81 2.27 -28.61
C GLN A 151 6.14 3.19 -29.62
#